data_AF-A0A920RM21-F1
#
_entry.id   AF-A0A920RM21-F1
#
_cell.length_a   1.000
_cell.length_b   1.000
_cell.length_c   1.000
_cell.angle_alpha   90.00
_cell.angle_beta   90.00
_cell.angle_gamma   90.00
#
_symmetry.space_group_name_H-M   'P 1'
#
loop_
_entity.id
_entity.type
_entity.pdbx_description
1 polymer ?
#
loop_
_entity_poly.entity_id
_entity_poly.type
_entity_poly.pdbx_seq_one_letter_code
_entity_poly.pdbx_strand_id
1 'polypeptide(L)'
;MKRVKLKNCGTLPDFGNFGSYDRYLGVRELMPFAKSVSAKSHDFDKQGNETRTDFVKMMKIVVAAGYSDYVGIEYEGGKLSEVAGVHATKKLLLKVRETLS
;
A
#
# COMPACT_ATOMS: atom_id res chain seq x y z
N MET A 1 -5.14 18.50 -3.34
CA MET A 1 -6.35 18.36 -2.50
C MET A 1 -6.80 19.63 -1.79
N LYS A 2 -5.93 20.30 -1.02
CA LYS A 2 -6.27 21.53 -0.28
C LYS A 2 -6.97 22.62 -1.12
N ARG A 3 -6.50 22.85 -2.35
CA ARG A 3 -7.10 23.83 -3.29
C ARG A 3 -8.44 23.40 -3.86
N VAL A 4 -8.64 22.10 -4.12
CA VAL A 4 -9.90 21.59 -4.67
C VAL A 4 -11.02 21.70 -3.63
N LYS A 5 -10.72 21.40 -2.35
CA LYS A 5 -11.62 21.61 -1.20
C LYS A 5 -13.02 20.99 -1.35
N LEU A 6 -13.14 19.91 -2.13
CA LEU A 6 -14.38 19.14 -2.29
C LEU A 6 -14.32 17.85 -1.46
N LYS A 7 -15.39 17.56 -0.71
CA LYS A 7 -15.47 16.38 0.18
C LYS A 7 -15.41 15.04 -0.59
N ASN A 8 -15.91 15.03 -1.83
CA ASN A 8 -15.95 13.88 -2.73
C ASN A 8 -14.70 13.76 -3.63
N CYS A 9 -13.70 14.63 -3.46
CA CYS A 9 -12.41 14.50 -4.11
C CYS A 9 -11.39 14.03 -3.06
N GLY A 10 -10.50 13.11 -3.43
CA GLY A 10 -9.51 12.55 -2.53
C GLY A 10 -8.33 11.93 -3.26
N THR A 11 -7.53 11.16 -2.53
CA THR A 11 -6.39 10.42 -3.05
C THR A 11 -6.62 8.92 -2.92
N LEU A 12 -5.92 8.17 -3.76
CA LEU A 12 -5.73 6.73 -3.62
C LEU A 12 -4.21 6.53 -3.51
N PRO A 13 -3.63 6.57 -2.29
CA PRO A 13 -2.20 6.36 -2.10
C PRO A 13 -1.82 4.95 -2.54
N ASP A 14 -0.83 4.87 -3.42
CA ASP A 14 -0.27 3.62 -3.96
C ASP A 14 1.10 3.38 -3.32
N PHE A 15 1.45 2.14 -2.98
CA PHE A 15 2.69 1.85 -2.27
C PHE A 15 3.97 1.95 -3.11
N GLY A 16 3.88 2.00 -4.45
CA GLY A 16 5.00 1.93 -5.38
C GLY A 16 5.12 3.07 -6.39
N ASN A 17 4.05 3.80 -6.72
CA ASN A 17 3.99 4.78 -7.83
C ASN A 17 4.63 6.15 -7.50
N PHE A 18 5.85 6.16 -6.97
CA PHE A 18 6.57 7.37 -6.56
C PHE A 18 7.83 7.67 -7.38
N GLY A 19 8.27 6.77 -8.27
CA GLY A 19 9.50 6.95 -9.03
C GLY A 19 10.71 7.13 -8.12
N SER A 20 11.38 8.27 -8.22
CA SER A 20 12.52 8.64 -7.36
C SER A 20 12.12 9.27 -6.01
N TYR A 21 10.83 9.54 -5.79
CA TYR A 21 10.35 10.13 -4.54
C TYR A 21 10.27 9.09 -3.41
N ASP A 22 10.48 9.52 -2.16
CA ASP A 22 10.34 8.64 -1.01
C ASP A 22 8.87 8.23 -0.84
N ARG A 23 8.58 6.97 -1.17
CA ARG A 23 7.23 6.39 -1.08
C ARG A 23 6.62 6.51 0.31
N TYR A 24 7.41 6.42 1.38
CA TYR A 24 6.88 6.47 2.75
C TYR A 24 6.46 7.89 3.11
N LEU A 25 7.26 8.89 2.71
CA LEU A 25 6.89 10.29 2.84
C LEU A 25 5.66 10.59 1.98
N GLY A 26 5.67 10.16 0.72
CA GLY A 26 4.59 10.42 -0.22
C GLY A 26 3.25 9.83 0.24
N VAL A 27 3.22 8.57 0.68
CA VAL A 27 2.01 7.99 1.27
C VAL A 27 1.56 8.81 2.48
N ARG A 28 2.46 9.17 3.40
CA ARG A 28 2.12 9.99 4.58
C ARG A 28 1.49 11.33 4.22
N GLU A 29 1.97 11.99 3.17
CA GLU A 29 1.42 13.27 2.69
C GLU A 29 0.05 13.12 2.00
N LEU A 30 -0.19 11.97 1.37
CA LEU A 30 -1.44 11.66 0.68
C LEU A 30 -2.52 11.12 1.63
N MET A 31 -2.15 10.46 2.73
CA MET A 31 -3.07 9.83 3.69
C MET A 31 -4.17 10.77 4.24
N PRO A 32 -3.93 12.05 4.55
CA PRO A 32 -4.97 12.96 5.03
C PRO A 32 -6.13 13.17 4.05
N PHE A 33 -5.98 12.76 2.79
CA PHE A 33 -6.99 12.87 1.75
C PHE A 33 -7.43 11.51 1.19
N ALA A 34 -6.94 10.40 1.78
CA ALA A 34 -7.17 9.06 1.26
C ALA A 34 -8.64 8.67 1.31
N LYS A 35 -9.13 8.11 0.20
CA LYS A 35 -10.45 7.47 0.10
C LYS A 35 -10.34 5.96 -0.06
N SER A 36 -9.20 5.48 -0.53
CA SER A 36 -8.82 4.08 -0.65
C SER A 36 -7.29 3.98 -0.62
N VAL A 37 -6.73 2.79 -0.50
CA VAL A 37 -5.28 2.51 -0.52
C VAL A 37 -4.97 1.39 -1.51
N SER A 38 -3.94 1.56 -2.34
CA SER A 38 -3.42 0.48 -3.21
C SER A 38 -2.14 -0.12 -2.64
N ALA A 39 -2.20 -1.41 -2.34
CA ALA A 39 -1.06 -2.25 -1.98
C ALA A 39 -0.34 -2.78 -3.22
N LYS A 40 0.31 -1.86 -3.95
CA LYS A 40 1.19 -2.16 -5.08
C LYS A 40 2.32 -3.11 -4.66
N SER A 41 2.53 -4.16 -5.44
CA SER A 41 3.50 -5.24 -5.17
C SER A 41 4.08 -5.81 -6.47
N HIS A 42 5.33 -6.31 -6.42
CA HIS A 42 6.01 -6.87 -7.60
C HIS A 42 6.69 -8.20 -7.30
N ASP A 43 7.60 -8.19 -6.34
CA ASP A 43 8.52 -9.30 -6.10
C ASP A 43 8.56 -9.62 -4.62
N PHE A 44 8.57 -10.90 -4.27
CA PHE A 44 8.59 -11.38 -2.89
C PHE A 44 9.88 -12.14 -2.58
N ASP A 45 10.41 -11.95 -1.37
CA ASP A 45 11.53 -12.72 -0.85
C ASP A 45 11.10 -14.13 -0.42
N LYS A 46 12.07 -14.95 0.04
CA LYS A 46 11.80 -16.31 0.54
C LYS A 46 10.87 -16.36 1.76
N GLN A 47 10.69 -15.25 2.47
CA GLN A 47 9.85 -15.12 3.65
C GLN A 47 8.46 -14.54 3.30
N GLY A 48 8.20 -14.28 2.01
CA GLY A 48 6.96 -13.72 1.49
C GLY A 48 6.83 -12.21 1.71
N ASN A 49 7.91 -11.49 2.01
CA ASN A 49 7.88 -10.03 2.12
C ASN A 49 8.11 -9.41 0.74
N GLU A 50 7.43 -8.30 0.45
CA GLU A 50 7.68 -7.55 -0.79
C GLU A 50 9.08 -6.92 -0.73
N THR A 51 9.84 -7.04 -1.82
CA THR A 51 11.27 -6.74 -1.84
C THR A 51 11.63 -5.27 -1.99
N ARG A 52 10.69 -4.43 -2.42
CA ARG A 52 10.88 -3.01 -2.72
C ARG A 52 10.19 -2.13 -1.66
N THR A 53 9.09 -2.59 -1.09
CA THR A 53 8.30 -1.91 -0.06
C THR A 53 8.28 -2.75 1.22
N ASP A 54 8.69 -2.16 2.33
CA ASP A 54 8.40 -2.74 3.65
C ASP A 54 6.92 -2.50 3.97
N PHE A 55 6.10 -3.55 3.82
CA PHE A 55 4.66 -3.48 4.07
C PHE A 55 4.32 -3.23 5.53
N VAL A 56 5.16 -3.66 6.49
CA VAL A 56 4.92 -3.37 7.92
C VAL A 56 5.10 -1.89 8.18
N LYS A 57 6.21 -1.31 7.70
CA LYS A 57 6.45 0.13 7.79
C LYS A 57 5.37 0.94 7.06
N MET A 58 4.96 0.51 5.87
CA MET A 58 3.94 1.20 5.09
C MET A 58 2.58 1.18 5.78
N MET A 59 2.13 0.00 6.24
CA MET A 59 0.84 -0.12 6.93
C MET A 59 0.81 0.61 8.27
N LYS A 60 1.94 0.75 8.98
CA LYS A 60 2.03 1.63 10.15
C LYS A 60 1.68 3.08 9.81
N ILE A 61 2.09 3.59 8.66
CA ILE A 61 1.74 4.95 8.20
C ILE A 61 0.25 5.05 7.92
N VAL A 62 -0.32 4.04 7.23
CA VAL A 62 -1.75 3.99 6.90
C VAL A 62 -2.61 3.99 8.16
N VAL A 63 -2.31 3.10 9.12
CA VAL A 63 -3.05 2.98 10.38
C VAL A 63 -2.87 4.21 11.27
N ALA A 64 -1.66 4.77 11.35
CA ALA A 64 -1.40 5.99 12.12
C ALA A 64 -2.16 7.22 11.57
N ALA A 65 -2.55 7.21 10.30
CA ALA A 65 -3.43 8.23 9.73
C ALA A 65 -4.92 8.01 10.05
N GLY A 66 -5.26 6.97 10.82
CA GLY A 66 -6.63 6.63 11.20
C GLY A 66 -7.42 5.89 10.11
N TYR A 67 -6.75 5.38 9.06
CA TYR A 67 -7.41 4.64 7.99
C TYR A 67 -7.65 3.18 8.40
N SER A 68 -8.91 2.73 8.31
CA SER A 68 -9.35 1.39 8.71
C SER A 68 -10.28 0.72 7.69
N ASP A 69 -10.34 1.26 6.47
CA ASP A 69 -11.17 0.77 5.37
C ASP A 69 -10.35 -0.15 4.43
N TYR A 70 -10.87 -0.50 3.25
CA TYR A 70 -10.28 -1.49 2.35
C TYR A 70 -8.89 -1.12 1.80
N VAL A 71 -7.99 -2.11 1.76
CA VAL A 71 -6.71 -2.01 1.04
C VAL A 71 -6.80 -2.89 -0.21
N GLY A 72 -6.73 -2.28 -1.39
CA GLY A 72 -6.79 -2.96 -2.68
C GLY A 72 -5.46 -3.61 -3.02
N ILE A 73 -5.48 -4.87 -3.50
CA ILE A 73 -4.27 -5.55 -3.98
C ILE A 73 -4.01 -5.14 -5.43
N GLU A 74 -2.80 -4.69 -5.70
CA GLU A 74 -2.32 -4.39 -7.05
C GLU A 74 -0.99 -5.09 -7.27
N TYR A 75 -1.00 -6.15 -8.07
CA TYR A 75 0.20 -6.92 -8.41
C TYR A 75 0.66 -6.55 -9.82
N GLU A 76 1.90 -6.07 -9.96
CA GLU A 76 2.53 -5.71 -11.24
C GLU A 76 3.89 -6.43 -11.43
N GLY A 77 4.09 -7.53 -10.73
CA GLY A 77 5.31 -8.33 -10.87
C GLY A 77 5.29 -9.22 -12.11
N GLY A 78 6.48 -9.58 -12.59
CA GLY A 78 6.65 -10.48 -13.74
C GLY A 78 7.14 -11.89 -13.39
N LYS A 79 7.46 -12.17 -12.12
CA LYS A 79 8.04 -13.47 -11.70
C LYS A 79 6.99 -14.51 -11.33
N LEU A 80 5.87 -14.09 -10.76
CA LEU A 80 4.72 -14.95 -10.48
C LEU A 80 3.66 -14.69 -11.55
N SER A 81 2.76 -15.66 -11.75
CA SER A 81 1.51 -15.36 -12.47
C SER A 81 0.68 -14.34 -11.70
N GLU A 82 -0.19 -13.61 -12.38
CA GLU A 82 -1.03 -12.57 -11.76
C GLU A 82 -1.83 -13.11 -10.57
N VAL A 83 -2.47 -14.28 -10.73
CA VAL A 83 -3.22 -14.94 -9.65
C VAL A 83 -2.32 -15.27 -8.46
N ALA A 84 -1.13 -15.84 -8.72
CA ALA A 84 -0.19 -16.18 -7.65
C ALA A 84 0.35 -14.92 -6.95
N GLY A 85 0.61 -13.85 -7.70
CA GLY A 85 1.00 -12.55 -7.17
C GLY A 85 -0.06 -11.95 -6.26
N VAL A 86 -1.32 -11.91 -6.70
CA VAL A 86 -2.46 -11.46 -5.89
C VAL A 86 -2.57 -12.25 -4.59
N HIS A 87 -2.42 -13.57 -4.64
CA HIS A 87 -2.44 -14.41 -3.44
C HIS A 87 -1.24 -14.15 -2.51
N ALA A 88 -0.06 -13.90 -3.06
CA ALA A 88 1.13 -13.54 -2.28
C ALA A 88 0.93 -12.19 -1.57
N THR A 89 0.40 -11.18 -2.25
CA THR A 89 0.10 -9.87 -1.65
C THR A 89 -0.96 -10.00 -0.56
N LYS A 90 -2.02 -10.80 -0.79
CA LYS A 90 -3.04 -11.09 0.24
C LYS A 90 -2.42 -11.72 1.49
N LYS A 91 -1.57 -12.72 1.32
CA LYS A 91 -0.89 -13.40 2.43
C LYS A 91 -0.01 -12.43 3.21
N LEU A 92 0.73 -11.56 2.52
CA LEU A 92 1.55 -10.54 3.15
C LEU A 92 0.70 -9.55 3.96
N LEU A 93 -0.40 -9.03 3.40
CA LEU A 93 -1.30 -8.11 4.11
C LEU A 93 -1.90 -8.73 5.38
N LEU A 94 -2.30 -10.00 5.33
CA LEU A 94 -2.80 -10.73 6.50
C LEU A 94 -1.71 -10.87 7.59
N LYS A 95 -0.49 -11.25 7.20
CA LYS A 95 0.68 -11.31 8.11
C LYS A 95 0.97 -9.95 8.75
N VAL A 96 0.91 -8.86 7.98
CA VAL A 96 1.10 -7.51 8.51
C VAL A 96 -0.02 -7.13 9.47
N ARG A 97 -1.28 -7.47 9.17
CA ARG A 97 -2.41 -7.21 10.07
C ARG A 97 -2.19 -7.86 11.43
N GLU A 98 -1.79 -9.12 11.47
CA GLU A 98 -1.48 -9.84 12.72
C GLU A 98 -0.35 -9.17 13.51
N THR A 99 0.62 -8.56 12.82
CA THR A 99 1.75 -7.86 13.46
C THR A 99 1.37 -6.49 14.03
N LEU A 100 0.32 -5.84 13.50
CA LEU A 100 -0.11 -4.50 13.89
C LEU A 100 -1.39 -4.48 14.73
N SER A 101 -1.98 -5.65 14.99
CA SER A 101 -3.17 -5.81 15.83
C SER A 101 -2.82 -5.79 17.33
#